data_AF-A0A938S8Q3-F1
#
_entry.id   AF-A0A938S8Q3-F1
#
_cell.length_a   1.000
_cell.length_b   1.000
_cell.length_c   1.000
_cell.angle_alpha   90.00
_cell.angle_beta   90.00
_cell.angle_gamma   90.00
#
_symmetry.space_group_name_H-M   'P 1'
#
loop_
_entity.id
_entity.type
_entity.pdbx_description
1 polymer ?
#
loop_
_entity_poly.entity_id
_entity_poly.type
_entity_poly.pdbx_seq_one_letter_code
_entity_poly.pdbx_strand_id
1 'polypeptide(L)'
;MSNTPDASAERRRFRVTHPFHPLFGREYDLIDYRHFWAEDRVVYVDEMGEARSLPARWTSAVAEDPAVVLSAGRSHFRVTDLLELVSLVRGSTR
;
A
#
# COMPACT_ATOMS: atom_id res chain seq x y z
N MET A 1 30.80 16.43 17.45
CA MET A 1 30.40 15.61 16.29
C MET A 1 28.92 15.83 16.07
N SER A 2 28.53 16.54 15.00
CA SER A 2 27.14 16.81 14.64
C SER A 2 26.70 15.75 13.63
N ASN A 3 25.81 14.85 14.03
CA ASN A 3 25.14 13.96 13.09
C ASN A 3 23.93 14.71 12.54
N THR A 4 24.17 15.59 11.57
CA THR A 4 23.09 16.15 10.76
C THR A 4 22.53 14.98 9.93
N PRO A 5 21.30 14.50 10.15
CA PRO A 5 20.75 13.50 9.26
C PRO A 5 20.61 14.14 7.89
N ASP A 6 21.20 13.47 6.91
CA ASP A 6 21.22 13.85 5.52
C ASP A 6 19.78 14.14 5.05
N ALA A 7 19.51 15.40 4.69
CA ALA A 7 18.22 15.87 4.19
C ALA A 7 17.93 15.39 2.75
N SER A 8 18.70 14.40 2.27
CA SER A 8 18.56 13.71 0.99
C SER A 8 18.06 12.27 1.12
N ALA A 9 17.42 11.90 2.23
CA ALA A 9 16.42 10.85 2.18
C ALA A 9 15.26 11.38 1.32
N GLU A 10 15.36 11.18 0.00
CA GLU A 10 14.34 11.50 -0.99
C GLU A 10 12.94 11.28 -0.38
N ARG A 11 12.14 12.33 -0.28
CA ARG A 11 10.71 12.19 0.05
C ARG A 11 10.06 11.45 -1.10
N ARG A 12 10.14 10.13 -1.07
CA ARG A 12 9.59 9.26 -2.11
C ARG A 12 8.08 9.40 -2.04
N ARG A 13 7.47 10.09 -3.00
CA ARG A 13 6.02 10.13 -3.08
C ARG A 13 5.51 8.80 -3.60
N PHE A 14 4.34 8.39 -3.11
CA PHE A 14 3.61 7.27 -3.67
C PHE A 14 2.18 7.68 -3.98
N ARG A 15 1.59 7.00 -4.97
CA ARG A 15 0.20 7.14 -5.34
C ARG A 15 -0.57 5.91 -4.89
N VAL A 16 -1.80 6.08 -4.40
CA VAL A 16 -2.69 4.96 -4.12
C VAL A 16 -3.23 4.41 -5.44
N THR A 17 -2.92 3.15 -5.75
CA THR A 17 -3.22 2.49 -7.03
C THR A 17 -4.38 1.51 -6.94
N HIS A 18 -4.85 1.15 -5.74
CA HIS A 18 -5.94 0.18 -5.60
C HIS A 18 -7.33 0.82 -5.88
N PRO A 19 -8.10 0.34 -6.87
CA PRO A 19 -9.30 1.03 -7.36
C PRO A 19 -10.47 1.06 -6.37
N PHE A 20 -10.52 0.11 -5.43
CA PHE A 20 -11.55 0.07 -4.40
C PHE A 20 -11.20 0.86 -3.13
N HIS A 21 -10.04 1.52 -3.10
CA HIS A 21 -9.66 2.33 -1.94
C HIS A 21 -10.24 3.75 -2.08
N PRO A 22 -10.84 4.36 -1.03
CA PRO A 22 -11.39 5.72 -1.11
C PRO A 22 -10.38 6.80 -1.51
N LEU A 23 -9.10 6.55 -1.23
CA LEU A 23 -7.99 7.45 -1.59
C LEU A 23 -7.39 7.14 -2.97
N PHE A 24 -8.02 6.29 -3.78
CA PHE A 24 -7.52 5.92 -5.10
C PHE A 24 -7.14 7.15 -5.92
N GLY A 25 -5.94 7.11 -6.49
CA GLY A 25 -5.39 8.17 -7.31
C GLY A 25 -4.74 9.33 -6.55
N ARG A 26 -4.87 9.40 -5.22
CA ARG A 26 -4.20 10.43 -4.39
C ARG A 26 -2.73 10.10 -4.18
N GLU A 27 -1.93 11.14 -3.97
CA GLU A 27 -0.49 11.05 -3.72
C GLU A 27 -0.13 11.52 -2.31
N TYR A 28 0.86 10.87 -1.71
CA TYR A 28 1.35 11.19 -0.37
C TYR A 28 2.87 11.08 -0.31
N ASP A 29 3.48 11.78 0.63
CA ASP A 29 4.89 11.61 0.97
C ASP A 29 5.08 10.31 1.77
N LEU A 30 6.01 9.44 1.33
CA LEU A 30 6.43 8.28 2.10
C LEU A 30 7.28 8.74 3.29
N ILE A 31 6.78 8.45 4.49
CA ILE A 31 7.49 8.73 5.73
C ILE A 31 8.36 7.53 6.11
N ASP A 32 7.80 6.32 5.95
CA ASP A 32 8.49 5.09 6.33
C ASP A 32 7.93 3.90 5.54
N TYR A 33 8.75 2.87 5.38
CA TYR A 33 8.37 1.60 4.77
C TYR A 33 8.64 0.48 5.76
N ARG A 34 7.58 -0.19 6.21
CA ARG A 34 7.65 -1.18 7.29
C ARG A 34 7.07 -2.52 6.87
N HIS A 35 7.81 -3.58 7.13
CA HIS A 35 7.28 -4.94 7.14
C HIS A 35 6.47 -5.17 8.43
N PHE A 36 5.16 -5.41 8.32
CA PHE A 36 4.32 -5.78 9.45
C PHE A 36 3.81 -7.21 9.28
N TRP A 37 4.37 -8.14 10.08
CA TRP A 37 3.97 -9.53 10.39
C TRP A 37 3.57 -10.49 9.24
N ALA A 38 3.28 -9.99 8.04
CA ALA A 38 2.96 -10.70 6.80
C ALA A 38 2.94 -9.77 5.57
N GLU A 39 2.90 -8.44 5.74
CA GLU A 39 2.72 -7.50 4.63
C GLU A 39 3.61 -6.25 4.76
N ASP A 40 4.17 -5.85 3.62
CA ASP A 40 4.77 -4.55 3.38
C ASP A 40 3.76 -3.41 3.50
N ARG A 41 4.10 -2.38 4.29
CA ARG A 41 3.26 -1.20 4.45
C ARG A 41 4.05 0.10 4.27
N VAL A 42 3.41 1.05 3.61
CA VAL A 42 3.87 2.44 3.53
C VAL A 42 3.20 3.27 4.61
N VAL A 43 3.96 4.13 5.28
CA VAL A 43 3.48 5.08 6.30
C VAL A 43 3.49 6.49 5.71
N TYR A 44 2.42 7.24 5.94
CA TYR A 44 2.23 8.60 5.46
C TYR A 44 1.43 9.44 6.47
N VAL A 45 1.43 10.76 6.28
CA VAL A 45 0.57 11.68 7.03
C VAL A 45 -0.63 12.04 6.16
N ASP A 46 -1.83 11.90 6.71
CA ASP A 46 -3.06 12.28 6.03
C ASP A 46 -3.33 13.79 6.07
N GLU A 47 -4.42 14.23 5.44
CA GLU A 47 -4.82 15.64 5.38
C GLU A 47 -5.15 16.23 6.76
N MET A 48 -5.38 15.39 7.77
CA MET A 48 -5.62 15.80 9.16
C MET A 48 -4.34 15.86 10.00
N GLY A 49 -3.19 15.53 9.42
CA GLY A 49 -1.91 15.49 10.14
C GLY A 49 -1.63 14.17 10.86
N GLU A 50 -2.47 13.15 10.69
CA GLU A 50 -2.37 11.89 11.41
C GLU A 50 -1.52 10.86 10.65
N ALA A 51 -0.71 10.09 11.38
CA ALA A 51 0.09 9.02 10.80
C ALA A 51 -0.79 7.82 10.44
N ARG A 52 -0.85 7.51 9.16
CA ARG A 52 -1.61 6.39 8.59
C ARG A 52 -0.67 5.41 7.88
N SER A 53 -1.16 4.20 7.65
CA SER A 53 -0.42 3.20 6.88
C SER A 53 -1.30 2.47 5.87
N LEU A 54 -0.75 2.18 4.70
CA LEU A 54 -1.41 1.41 3.63
C LEU A 54 -0.56 0.20 3.26
N PRO A 55 -1.18 -0.91 2.84
CA PRO A 55 -0.48 -1.97 2.13
C PRO A 55 0.35 -1.41 0.98
N ALA A 56 1.63 -1.76 0.91
CA ALA A 56 2.51 -1.27 -0.15
C ALA A 56 1.99 -1.69 -1.53
N ARG A 57 1.44 -2.92 -1.63
CA ARG A 57 0.76 -3.46 -2.84
C ARG A 57 -0.39 -2.60 -3.37
N TRP A 58 -0.95 -1.70 -2.56
CA TRP A 58 -2.02 -0.77 -2.95
C TRP A 58 -1.48 0.58 -3.40
N THR A 59 -0.17 0.70 -3.55
CA THR A 59 0.51 1.96 -3.86
C THR A 59 1.57 1.78 -4.93
N SER A 60 1.97 2.87 -5.58
CA SER A 60 3.08 2.89 -6.53
C SER A 60 4.46 2.78 -5.86
N ALA A 61 4.53 2.60 -4.54
CA ALA A 61 5.79 2.43 -3.82
C ALA A 61 6.47 1.07 -4.11
N VAL A 62 5.70 0.10 -4.62
CA VAL A 62 6.19 -1.18 -5.13
C VAL A 62 5.73 -1.35 -6.57
N ALA A 63 6.45 -2.17 -7.33
CA ALA A 63 6.06 -2.49 -8.69
C ALA A 63 4.65 -3.12 -8.70
N GLU A 64 3.84 -2.76 -9.70
CA GLU A 64 2.55 -3.39 -9.90
C GLU A 64 2.71 -4.89 -10.15
N ASP A 65 1.78 -5.66 -9.63
CA ASP A 65 1.85 -7.09 -9.82
C ASP A 65 1.61 -7.49 -11.27
N PRO A 66 2.37 -8.45 -11.84
CA PRO A 66 2.17 -8.93 -13.19
C PRO A 66 0.72 -9.37 -13.48
N ALA A 67 0.01 -9.97 -12.53
CA ALA A 67 -1.39 -10.35 -12.72
C ALA A 67 -2.31 -9.14 -12.88
N VAL A 68 -2.03 -8.03 -12.19
CA VAL A 68 -2.77 -6.76 -12.32
C VAL A 68 -2.47 -6.10 -13.67
N VAL A 69 -1.19 -6.07 -14.06
CA VAL A 69 -0.77 -5.52 -15.35
C VAL A 69 -1.38 -6.30 -16.52
N LEU A 70 -1.30 -7.63 -16.48
CA LEU A 70 -1.84 -8.52 -17.53
C LEU A 70 -3.36 -8.51 -17.58
N SER A 71 -4.04 -8.29 -16.44
CA SER A 71 -5.49 -8.21 -16.42
C SER A 71 -6.00 -6.95 -17.13
N ALA A 72 -5.19 -5.88 -17.20
CA ALA A 72 -5.57 -4.59 -17.76
C ALA A 72 -6.90 -4.07 -17.19
N GLY A 73 -7.09 -4.24 -15.87
CA GLY A 73 -8.31 -3.85 -15.17
C GLY A 73 -9.48 -4.85 -15.27
N ARG A 74 -9.31 -5.99 -15.95
CA ARG A 74 -10.34 -7.03 -16.06
C ARG A 74 -10.39 -7.96 -14.84
N SER A 75 -9.35 -7.95 -14.02
CA SER A 75 -9.28 -8.69 -12.76
C SER A 75 -8.63 -7.83 -11.69
N HIS A 76 -9.39 -7.55 -10.63
CA HIS A 76 -8.93 -6.75 -9.50
C HIS A 76 -8.26 -7.57 -8.39
N PHE A 77 -8.47 -8.89 -8.40
CA PHE A 77 -7.93 -9.82 -7.41
C PHE A 77 -7.14 -10.92 -8.11
N ARG A 78 -6.07 -11.37 -7.47
CA ARG A 78 -5.43 -12.63 -7.82
C ARG A 78 -6.23 -13.80 -7.26
N VAL A 79 -5.96 -14.99 -7.78
CA VAL A 79 -6.54 -16.23 -7.23
C VAL A 79 -6.21 -16.37 -5.75
N THR A 80 -4.98 -16.05 -5.33
CA THR A 80 -4.58 -16.08 -3.91
C THR A 80 -5.41 -15.12 -3.06
N ASP A 81 -5.63 -13.89 -3.53
CA ASP A 81 -6.44 -12.89 -2.81
C ASP A 81 -7.89 -13.36 -2.67
N LEU A 82 -8.45 -14.03 -3.68
CA LEU A 82 -9.79 -14.61 -3.61
C LEU A 82 -9.88 -15.78 -2.62
N LEU A 83 -8.84 -16.62 -2.55
CA LEU A 83 -8.76 -17.71 -1.56
C LEU A 83 -8.62 -17.18 -0.13
N GLU A 84 -7.82 -16.13 0.06
CA GLU A 84 -7.70 -15.43 1.34
C GLU A 84 -9.03 -14.78 1.76
N LEU A 85 -9.71 -14.11 0.81
CA LEU A 85 -11.03 -13.54 1.02
C LEU A 85 -12.06 -14.59 1.45
N VAL A 86 -12.08 -15.76 0.80
CA VAL A 86 -12.95 -16.88 1.20
C VAL A 86 -12.64 -17.33 2.62
N SER A 87 -11.36 -17.39 2.98
CA SER A 87 -10.94 -17.77 4.34
C SER A 87 -11.41 -16.76 5.38
N LEU A 88 -11.30 -15.45 5.08
CA LEU A 88 -11.77 -14.37 5.95
C LEU A 88 -13.29 -14.38 6.12
N VAL A 89 -14.06 -14.54 5.05
CA VAL A 89 -15.54 -14.57 5.10
C VAL A 89 -16.02 -15.77 5.92
N ARG A 90 -15.41 -16.94 5.70
CA ARG A 90 -15.71 -18.15 6.49
C ARG A 90 -15.33 -18.01 7.97
N GLY A 91 -14.22 -17.32 8.27
CA GLY A 91 -13.79 -17.03 9.64
C GLY A 91 -14.61 -15.93 10.34
N SER A 92 -15.23 -15.03 9.58
CA SER A 92 -16.02 -13.89 10.07
C SER A 92 -17.50 -14.22 10.30
N THR A 93 -17.96 -15.41 9.91
CA THR A 93 -19.34 -15.89 10.14
C THR A 93 -19.43 -16.64 11.48
N ARG A 94 -19.01 -16.00 12.58
CA ARG A 94 -19.06 -16.61 13.93
C ARG A 94 -19.82 -15.74 14.91
#